data_AF-A0A928IGG1-F1
#
_entry.id   AF-A0A928IGG1-F1
#
_cell.length_a   1.000
_cell.length_b   1.000
_cell.length_c   1.000
_cell.angle_alpha   90.00
_cell.angle_beta   90.00
_cell.angle_gamma   90.00
#
_symmetry.space_group_name_H-M   'P 1'
#
loop_
_entity.id
_entity.type
_entity.pdbx_description
1 polymer ?
#
loop_
_entity_poly.entity_id
_entity_poly.type
_entity_poly.pdbx_seq_one_letter_code
_entity_poly.pdbx_strand_id
1 'polypeptide(L)'
;MKKSVVILIAVIYVASIAIVSFFGLQYKVFDEVISVERIEVLNEGLLENDAVGKYVIIKPNQNGEYIYHIQYRVYPDNASVKTVDFATDPNLTEKNYSVDDTGLVTIDKGGVAAVIIIGATDGSGIQEKLTIIAN
;
A
#
# COMPACT_ATOMS: atom_id res chain seq x y z
N MET A 1 -7.31 -68.55 2.18
CA MET A 1 -8.15 -67.39 2.56
C MET A 1 -9.59 -67.65 2.17
N LYS A 2 -10.56 -67.32 3.04
CA LYS A 2 -11.99 -67.47 2.68
C LYS A 2 -12.32 -66.45 1.60
N LYS A 3 -13.07 -66.86 0.57
CA LYS A 3 -13.46 -66.00 -0.57
C LYS A 3 -14.13 -64.69 -0.12
N SER A 4 -14.83 -64.72 1.03
CA SER A 4 -15.42 -63.54 1.68
C SER A 4 -14.41 -62.47 2.07
N VAL A 5 -13.22 -62.86 2.50
CA VAL A 5 -12.16 -61.92 2.93
C VAL A 5 -11.61 -61.16 1.71
N VAL A 6 -11.43 -61.85 0.59
CA VAL A 6 -10.92 -61.25 -0.66
C VAL A 6 -11.91 -60.22 -1.21
N ILE A 7 -13.21 -60.52 -1.17
CA ILE A 7 -14.26 -59.61 -1.63
C ILE A 7 -14.34 -58.36 -0.76
N LEU A 8 -14.23 -58.51 0.57
CA LEU A 8 -14.29 -57.38 1.50
C LEU A 8 -13.15 -56.38 1.26
N ILE A 9 -11.92 -56.88 1.04
CA ILE A 9 -10.76 -56.03 0.74
C ILE A 9 -10.98 -55.25 -0.56
N ALA A 10 -11.52 -55.90 -1.60
CA ALA A 10 -11.79 -55.25 -2.88
C ALA A 10 -12.81 -54.10 -2.74
N VAL A 11 -13.87 -54.29 -1.94
CA VAL A 11 -14.87 -53.24 -1.69
C VAL A 11 -14.27 -52.06 -0.93
N ILE A 12 -13.49 -52.33 0.14
CA ILE A 12 -12.83 -51.27 0.92
C ILE A 12 -11.85 -50.48 0.05
N TYR A 13 -11.12 -51.16 -0.84
CA TYR A 13 -10.18 -50.52 -1.75
C TYR A 13 -10.88 -49.52 -2.68
N VAL A 14 -11.97 -49.94 -3.35
CA VAL A 14 -12.72 -49.05 -4.25
C VAL A 14 -13.38 -47.89 -3.49
N ALA A 15 -13.95 -48.17 -2.31
CA ALA A 15 -14.54 -47.13 -1.47
C ALA A 15 -13.49 -46.09 -1.01
N SER A 16 -12.28 -46.52 -0.69
CA SER A 16 -11.20 -45.62 -0.25
C SER A 16 -10.75 -44.68 -1.37
N ILE A 17 -10.67 -45.18 -2.62
CA ILE A 17 -10.38 -44.34 -3.79
C ILE A 17 -11.48 -43.30 -3.97
N ALA A 18 -12.75 -43.72 -3.92
CA ALA A 18 -13.88 -42.81 -4.07
C ALA A 18 -13.90 -41.72 -2.98
N ILE A 19 -13.59 -42.07 -1.73
CA ILE A 19 -13.49 -41.13 -0.62
C ILE A 19 -12.34 -40.15 -0.84
N VAL A 20 -11.15 -40.61 -1.22
CA VAL A 20 -10.01 -39.71 -1.47
C VAL A 20 -10.24 -38.81 -2.69
N SER A 21 -10.94 -39.28 -3.71
CA SER A 21 -11.32 -38.46 -4.87
C SER A 21 -12.43 -37.45 -4.56
N PHE A 22 -13.41 -37.82 -3.73
CA PHE A 22 -14.54 -36.95 -3.37
C PHE A 22 -14.17 -35.92 -2.30
N PHE A 23 -13.39 -36.33 -1.30
CA PHE A 23 -12.76 -35.44 -0.31
C PHE A 23 -11.38 -34.95 -0.77
N GLY A 24 -11.10 -35.07 -2.08
CA GLY A 24 -9.86 -34.63 -2.70
C GLY A 24 -9.48 -33.29 -2.11
N LEU A 25 -8.32 -33.28 -1.44
CA LEU A 25 -7.77 -32.16 -0.70
C LEU A 25 -8.09 -30.89 -1.49
N GLN A 26 -9.04 -30.09 -0.98
CA GLN A 26 -9.24 -28.75 -1.48
C GLN A 26 -7.96 -28.02 -1.13
N TYR A 27 -7.03 -27.99 -2.08
CA TYR A 27 -5.83 -27.19 -1.98
C TYR A 27 -6.35 -25.76 -2.02
N LYS A 28 -6.61 -25.19 -0.84
CA LYS A 28 -6.66 -23.74 -0.69
C LYS A 28 -5.25 -23.30 -1.03
N VAL A 29 -5.05 -22.93 -2.28
CA VAL A 29 -3.92 -22.10 -2.66
C VAL A 29 -4.10 -20.86 -1.80
N PHE A 30 -3.30 -20.78 -0.73
CA PHE A 30 -3.14 -19.53 -0.03
C PHE A 30 -2.53 -18.59 -1.07
N ASP A 31 -3.34 -17.67 -1.58
CA ASP A 31 -2.79 -16.52 -2.29
C ASP A 31 -1.91 -15.79 -1.27
N GLU A 32 -0.61 -15.87 -1.48
CA GLU A 32 0.37 -15.23 -0.62
C GLU A 32 0.10 -13.72 -0.64
N VAL A 33 -0.25 -13.16 0.52
CA VAL A 33 -0.43 -11.72 0.66
C VAL A 33 0.96 -11.08 0.65
N ILE A 34 1.29 -10.42 -0.45
CA ILE A 34 2.56 -9.70 -0.61
C ILE A 34 2.35 -8.30 -0.06
N SER A 35 2.99 -8.04 1.08
CA SER A 35 2.92 -6.73 1.76
C SER A 35 3.78 -5.69 1.06
N VAL A 36 3.42 -4.42 1.24
CA VAL A 36 4.20 -3.27 0.84
C VAL A 36 5.48 -3.21 1.66
N GLU A 37 6.60 -2.96 0.97
CA GLU A 37 7.93 -2.83 1.57
C GLU A 37 8.42 -1.37 1.56
N ARG A 38 8.03 -0.59 0.55
CA ARG A 38 8.49 0.78 0.36
C ARG A 38 7.50 1.62 -0.43
N ILE A 39 7.41 2.90 -0.09
CA ILE A 39 6.73 3.92 -0.88
C ILE A 39 7.78 4.90 -1.39
N GLU A 40 7.74 5.25 -2.67
CA GLU A 40 8.66 6.18 -3.30
C GLU A 40 7.89 7.34 -3.94
N VAL A 41 8.28 8.58 -3.63
CA VAL A 41 7.72 9.79 -4.26
C VAL A 41 8.45 10.06 -5.57
N LEU A 42 7.70 10.31 -6.65
CA LEU A 42 8.18 10.34 -8.03
C LEU A 42 8.27 11.74 -8.64
N ASN A 43 8.01 12.82 -7.90
CA ASN A 43 8.03 14.18 -8.44
C ASN A 43 9.46 14.64 -8.79
N GLU A 44 9.96 14.21 -9.95
CA GLU A 44 11.29 14.51 -10.46
C GLU A 44 11.53 16.03 -10.58
N GLY A 45 12.75 16.47 -10.22
CA GLY A 45 13.19 17.86 -10.38
C GLY A 45 12.73 18.85 -9.30
N LEU A 46 11.87 18.43 -8.38
CA LEU A 46 11.40 19.26 -7.25
C LEU A 46 11.74 18.67 -5.88
N LEU A 47 12.15 17.41 -5.84
CA LEU A 47 12.50 16.70 -4.61
C LEU A 47 13.95 16.91 -4.25
N GLU A 48 14.17 17.46 -3.05
CA GLU A 48 15.47 17.56 -2.41
C GLU A 48 15.48 16.68 -1.15
N ASN A 49 16.65 16.12 -0.82
CA ASN A 49 16.86 15.34 0.40
C ASN A 49 17.81 16.10 1.31
N ASP A 50 17.39 16.33 2.56
CA ASP A 50 18.26 16.82 3.63
C ASP A 50 18.26 15.81 4.80
N ALA A 51 19.07 16.07 5.83
CA ALA A 51 19.15 15.26 7.05
C ALA A 51 17.80 15.09 7.78
N VAL A 52 16.82 15.97 7.48
CA VAL A 52 15.47 15.96 8.07
C VAL A 52 14.47 15.12 7.24
N GLY A 53 14.81 14.79 5.98
CA GLY A 53 13.98 13.98 5.09
C GLY A 53 13.79 14.60 3.70
N LYS A 54 12.81 14.09 2.95
CA LYS A 54 12.44 14.59 1.62
C LYS A 54 11.62 15.86 1.74
N TYR A 55 11.98 16.87 0.96
CA TYR A 55 11.20 18.08 0.83
C TYR A 55 11.07 18.55 -0.63
N VAL A 56 10.09 19.42 -0.84
CA VAL A 56 9.85 20.10 -2.10
C VAL A 56 9.49 21.56 -1.84
N ILE A 57 10.02 22.46 -2.66
CA ILE A 57 9.67 23.88 -2.63
C ILE A 57 8.75 24.17 -3.81
N ILE A 58 7.56 24.71 -3.52
CA ILE A 58 6.56 25.06 -4.52
C ILE A 58 6.36 26.57 -4.60
N LYS A 59 6.11 27.06 -5.82
CA LYS A 59 5.79 28.45 -6.13
C LYS A 59 4.29 28.58 -6.40
N PRO A 60 3.70 29.77 -6.21
CA PRO A 60 2.28 29.95 -6.50
C PRO A 60 2.01 29.78 -8.00
N ASN A 61 0.83 29.25 -8.32
CA ASN A 61 0.32 29.18 -9.69
C ASN A 61 -0.07 30.59 -10.20
N GLN A 62 -0.60 30.68 -11.43
CA GLN A 62 -1.01 31.95 -12.03
C GLN A 62 -2.12 32.68 -11.25
N ASN A 63 -2.86 31.96 -10.39
CA ASN A 63 -3.92 32.50 -9.54
C ASN A 63 -3.41 32.89 -8.14
N GLY A 64 -2.12 32.69 -7.84
CA GLY A 64 -1.55 32.94 -6.52
C GLY A 64 -1.69 31.78 -5.53
N GLU A 65 -2.12 30.60 -5.97
CA GLU A 65 -2.39 29.43 -5.12
C GLU A 65 -1.19 28.48 -5.10
N TYR A 66 -0.87 27.93 -3.94
CA TYR A 66 0.20 26.94 -3.78
C TYR A 66 -0.40 25.54 -3.85
N ILE A 67 -0.29 24.91 -5.01
CA ILE A 67 -0.87 23.59 -5.28
C ILE A 67 0.24 22.62 -5.68
N TYR A 68 0.23 21.42 -5.10
CA TYR A 68 1.17 20.37 -5.40
C TYR A 68 0.48 19.01 -5.45
N HIS A 69 0.72 18.24 -6.51
CA HIS A 69 0.19 16.88 -6.62
C HIS A 69 1.29 15.86 -6.35
N ILE A 70 1.11 15.04 -5.31
CA ILE A 70 2.06 14.01 -4.92
C ILE A 70 1.94 12.82 -5.87
N GLN A 71 3.00 12.53 -6.60
CA GLN A 71 3.15 11.33 -7.40
C GLN A 71 3.94 10.31 -6.62
N TYR A 72 3.48 9.06 -6.58
CA TYR A 72 4.12 8.01 -5.80
C TYR A 72 4.10 6.66 -6.51
N ARG A 73 4.97 5.75 -6.08
CA ARG A 73 5.00 4.35 -6.44
C ARG A 73 5.14 3.50 -5.19
N VAL A 74 4.40 2.39 -5.17
CA VAL A 74 4.44 1.40 -4.09
C VAL A 74 5.22 0.18 -4.55
N TYR A 75 6.14 -0.29 -3.70
CA TYR A 75 6.96 -1.47 -3.92
C TYR A 75 6.64 -2.56 -2.89
N PRO A 76 6.72 -3.84 -3.27
CA PRO A 76 7.07 -4.32 -4.60
C PRO A 76 5.94 -4.17 -5.61
N ASP A 77 6.27 -4.21 -6.91
CA ASP A 77 5.29 -4.06 -8.00
C ASP A 77 4.22 -5.17 -8.02
N ASN A 78 4.37 -6.24 -7.25
CA ASN A 78 3.40 -7.32 -7.08
C ASN A 78 2.72 -7.31 -5.71
N ALA A 79 2.82 -6.23 -4.93
CA ALA A 79 2.09 -6.10 -3.68
C ALA A 79 0.57 -6.29 -3.89
N SER A 80 -0.07 -7.02 -2.97
CA SER A 80 -1.48 -7.39 -3.05
C SER A 80 -2.42 -6.18 -2.95
N VAL A 81 -2.02 -5.18 -2.17
CA VAL A 81 -2.71 -3.89 -2.01
C VAL A 81 -1.70 -2.77 -2.19
N LYS A 82 -1.96 -1.85 -3.14
CA LYS A 82 -1.03 -0.75 -3.51
C LYS A 82 -1.58 0.64 -3.24
N THR A 83 -2.72 0.70 -2.54
CA THR A 83 -3.36 1.96 -2.16
C THR A 83 -2.64 2.58 -0.98
N VAL A 84 -2.55 3.91 -0.98
CA VAL A 84 -1.97 4.70 0.11
C VAL A 84 -3.00 5.70 0.62
N ASP A 85 -2.89 6.05 1.89
CA ASP A 85 -3.63 7.16 2.50
C ASP A 85 -2.69 8.34 2.72
N PHE A 86 -3.23 9.54 2.58
CA PHE A 86 -2.53 10.79 2.85
C PHE A 86 -3.01 11.37 4.18
N ALA A 87 -2.07 11.61 5.09
CA ALA A 87 -2.34 12.23 6.36
C ALA A 87 -1.42 13.44 6.57
N THR A 88 -1.84 14.35 7.45
CA THR A 88 -1.03 15.49 7.88
C THR A 88 -0.45 15.21 9.26
N ASP A 89 0.77 15.68 9.54
CA ASP A 89 1.34 15.56 10.90
C ASP A 89 0.67 16.60 11.83
N PRO A 90 -0.15 16.16 12.82
CA PRO A 90 -0.92 17.06 13.67
C PRO A 90 -0.06 17.93 14.60
N ASN A 91 1.23 17.56 14.78
CA ASN A 91 2.14 18.30 15.66
C ASN A 91 2.87 19.45 14.95
N LEU A 92 2.79 19.50 13.61
CA LEU A 92 3.49 20.47 12.76
C LEU A 92 2.52 21.37 11.98
N THR A 93 1.21 21.24 12.20
CA THR A 93 0.17 21.91 11.40
C THR A 93 -0.17 23.27 11.98
N GLU A 94 0.37 24.34 11.40
CA GLU A 94 -0.50 25.51 11.18
C GLU A 94 -1.63 25.08 10.23
N LYS A 95 -2.89 25.41 10.52
CA LYS A 95 -4.07 25.00 9.73
C LYS A 95 -4.19 25.69 8.35
N ASN A 96 -3.06 25.96 7.71
CA ASN A 96 -2.97 26.71 6.45
C ASN A 96 -2.73 25.78 5.25
N TYR A 97 -3.04 24.49 5.38
CA TYR A 97 -2.94 23.53 4.29
C TYR A 97 -3.93 22.38 4.42
N SER A 98 -4.25 21.77 3.29
CA SER A 98 -5.10 20.58 3.19
C SER A 98 -4.50 19.59 2.20
N VAL A 99 -4.72 18.30 2.43
CA VAL A 99 -4.45 17.23 1.47
C VAL A 99 -5.73 16.45 1.25
N ASP A 100 -6.00 16.08 0.00
CA ASP A 100 -7.12 15.20 -0.34
C ASP A 100 -6.68 13.74 -0.52
N ASP A 101 -7.67 12.85 -0.70
CA ASP A 101 -7.44 11.40 -0.88
C ASP A 101 -6.69 11.06 -2.18
N THR A 102 -6.50 12.03 -3.08
CA THR A 102 -5.76 11.87 -4.34
C THR A 102 -4.30 12.32 -4.25
N GLY A 103 -3.90 12.87 -3.10
CA GLY A 103 -2.57 13.42 -2.86
C GLY A 103 -2.40 14.85 -3.38
N LEU A 104 -3.49 15.57 -3.65
CA LEU A 104 -3.45 17.00 -3.97
C LEU A 104 -3.31 17.80 -2.68
N VAL A 105 -2.22 18.56 -2.59
CA VAL A 105 -1.92 19.42 -1.45
C VAL A 105 -2.15 20.88 -1.85
N THR A 106 -2.93 21.57 -1.04
CA THR A 106 -3.20 23.00 -1.17
C THR A 106 -2.66 23.71 0.06
N ILE A 107 -1.88 24.77 -0.14
CA ILE A 107 -1.35 25.62 0.94
C ILE A 107 -1.90 27.04 0.76
N ASP A 108 -2.51 27.59 1.81
CA ASP A 108 -3.25 28.84 1.78
C ASP A 108 -2.36 30.08 1.67
N LYS A 109 -1.09 29.97 2.08
CA LYS A 109 -0.15 31.09 2.14
C LYS A 109 1.31 30.65 1.96
N GLY A 110 2.10 31.51 1.31
CA GLY A 110 3.56 31.38 1.25
C GLY A 110 4.23 31.51 2.62
N GLY A 111 5.40 30.89 2.77
CA GLY A 111 6.15 30.79 4.02
C GLY A 111 5.69 29.67 4.96
N VAL A 112 4.77 28.82 4.51
CA VAL A 112 4.23 27.68 5.27
C VAL A 112 4.88 26.38 4.78
N ALA A 113 5.18 25.48 5.73
CA ALA A 113 5.60 24.12 5.44
C ALA A 113 4.51 23.12 5.86
N ALA A 114 4.08 22.29 4.91
CA ALA A 114 3.15 21.19 5.14
C ALA A 114 3.91 19.87 5.23
N VAL A 115 3.64 19.06 6.26
CA VAL A 115 4.23 17.72 6.38
C VAL A 115 3.17 16.69 6.08
N ILE A 116 3.32 16.00 4.95
CA ILE A 116 2.41 14.98 4.47
C ILE A 116 3.02 13.60 4.72
N ILE A 117 2.21 12.73 5.30
CA ILE A 117 2.53 11.33 5.56
C ILE A 117 1.78 10.49 4.53
N ILE A 118 2.52 9.70 3.76
CA ILE A 118 1.99 8.79 2.73
C ILE A 118 2.10 7.38 3.31
N GLY A 119 0.98 6.79 3.71
CA GLY A 119 0.94 5.51 4.43
C GLY A 119 0.33 4.38 3.61
N ALA A 120 0.93 3.20 3.64
CA ALA A 120 0.35 2.00 3.03
C ALA A 120 -0.93 1.57 3.78
N THR A 121 -1.95 1.16 3.02
CA THR A 121 -3.27 0.75 3.56
C THR A 121 -3.40 -0.76 3.76
N ASP A 122 -2.35 -1.52 3.42
CA ASP A 122 -2.30 -2.98 3.49
C ASP A 122 -2.03 -3.54 4.89
N GLY A 123 -1.86 -2.67 5.89
CA GLY A 123 -1.54 -3.03 7.27
C GLY A 123 -0.06 -3.26 7.55
N SER A 124 0.83 -3.09 6.56
CA SER A 124 2.29 -3.21 6.72
C SER A 124 2.89 -2.16 7.67
N GLY A 125 2.19 -1.03 7.85
CA GLY A 125 2.69 0.12 8.63
C GLY A 125 3.79 0.91 7.92
N ILE A 126 4.06 0.64 6.63
CA ILE A 126 5.02 1.41 5.84
C ILE A 126 4.49 2.82 5.60
N GLN A 127 5.34 3.81 5.85
CA GLN A 127 5.04 5.23 5.68
C GLN A 127 6.25 5.96 5.09
N GLU A 128 5.96 6.97 4.29
CA GLU A 128 6.93 7.93 3.77
C GLU A 128 6.49 9.35 4.16
N LYS A 129 7.44 10.19 4.59
CA LYS A 129 7.16 11.60 4.92
C LYS A 129 7.69 12.52 3.84
N LEU A 130 6.87 13.49 3.44
CA LEU A 130 7.21 14.54 2.49
C LEU A 130 6.90 15.91 3.09
N THR A 131 7.88 16.81 3.09
CA THR A 131 7.70 18.20 3.50
C THR A 131 7.52 19.09 2.27
N ILE A 132 6.44 19.86 2.21
CA ILE A 132 6.14 20.77 1.09
C ILE A 132 6.22 22.20 1.62
N ILE A 133 7.13 23.00 1.07
CA ILE A 133 7.39 24.38 1.48
C ILE A 133 6.85 25.33 0.41
N ALA A 134 5.88 26.17 0.79
CA ALA A 134 5.37 27.23 -0.07
C ALA A 134 6.31 28.45 -0.01
N ASN A 135 6.88 28.86 -1.15
CA ASN A 135 7.79 30.01 -1.27
C ASN A 135 7.33 31.01 -2.33
#